data_AF-A0A346XRX8-F1
#
_entry.id   AF-A0A346XRX8-F1
#
_cell.length_a   1.000
_cell.length_b   1.000
_cell.length_c   1.000
_cell.angle_alpha   90.00
_cell.angle_beta   90.00
_cell.angle_gamma   90.00
#
_symmetry.space_group_name_H-M   'P 1'
#
loop_
_entity.id
_entity.type
_entity.pdbx_description
1 polymer ?
#
loop_
_entity_poly.entity_id
_entity_poly.type
_entity_poly.pdbx_seq_one_letter_code
_entity_poly.pdbx_strand_id
1 'polypeptide(L)'
;MTRNENTYVEIDSDELAAWITVRTGLPLSMVEAVLDLKLEYMVAMGLVDGTGVELTHYDPADFGGNDDVVDHGLLAKDAEKFFGIPAEDAERVLDQELDYLDEAGLVTAEEETPQYGFEFLSQPYCTFNREERNAVASLYALLLREENLQRLGDALSVHGLTYDPSAGDTEVFVEFALLRDWWHRNPDETLRREFVIDAVRPPDAEALRHCSVLDFNTRFGVAGKVSTTFIQSPSRWSLPAMDQARRVDGGGPLDNETLMRACMVKWAFNIKPDLVVLARDRAICLEAKLESGLASYPTSAADKTVFSERGLDRVGQLDLQRFLFTDVLERDTTFALLSVKGDDHAGYRGLAWRPFVQRLDFDGMPKFFENWIHHLPDAGT
;
A
#
# COMPACT_ATOMS: atom_id res chain seq x y z
N MET A 1 16.49 19.93 38.00
CA MET A 1 15.05 20.19 38.16
C MET A 1 14.37 18.85 38.34
N THR A 2 13.98 18.54 39.57
CA THR A 2 13.11 17.41 39.89
C THR A 2 11.75 17.67 39.25
N ARG A 3 11.29 16.80 38.35
CA ARG A 3 9.90 16.84 37.84
C ARG A 3 8.98 16.72 39.07
N ASN A 4 8.12 17.72 39.25
CA ASN A 4 7.12 17.75 40.30
C ASN A 4 6.22 16.53 40.18
N GLU A 5 5.78 16.03 41.33
CA GLU A 5 4.71 15.04 41.49
C GLU A 5 3.49 15.48 40.66
N ASN A 6 2.88 14.55 39.91
CA ASN A 6 1.68 14.79 39.11
C ASN A 6 0.55 15.32 40.01
N THR A 7 0.38 16.64 40.09
CA THR A 7 -0.83 17.24 40.65
C THR A 7 -1.94 17.02 39.63
N TYR A 8 -2.81 16.03 39.87
CA TYR A 8 -4.04 15.89 39.12
C TYR A 8 -4.95 17.06 39.51
N VAL A 9 -5.32 17.89 38.53
CA VAL A 9 -6.37 18.88 38.72
C VAL A 9 -7.68 18.25 38.28
N GLU A 10 -8.61 18.11 39.22
CA GLU A 10 -9.96 17.64 38.95
C GLU A 10 -10.77 18.79 38.36
N ILE A 11 -11.31 18.60 37.15
CA ILE A 11 -12.20 19.56 36.49
C ILE A 11 -13.63 19.12 36.79
N ASP A 12 -14.42 20.01 37.37
CA ASP A 12 -15.86 19.78 37.53
C ASP A 12 -16.54 19.94 36.16
N SER A 13 -17.08 18.84 35.63
CA SER A 13 -17.73 18.80 34.32
C SER A 13 -18.94 19.74 34.22
N ASP A 14 -19.67 19.92 35.33
CA ASP A 14 -20.86 20.79 35.36
C ASP A 14 -20.43 22.26 35.29
N GLU A 15 -19.32 22.61 35.96
CA GLU A 15 -18.74 23.95 35.89
C GLU A 15 -18.23 24.27 34.48
N LEU A 16 -17.50 23.34 33.86
CA LEU A 16 -17.02 23.46 32.49
C LEU A 16 -18.17 23.65 31.49
N ALA A 17 -19.20 22.80 31.55
CA ALA A 17 -20.35 22.88 30.66
C ALA A 17 -21.11 24.20 30.84
N ALA A 18 -21.31 24.66 32.08
CA ALA A 18 -21.92 25.95 32.37
C ALA A 18 -21.09 27.12 31.84
N TRP A 19 -19.77 27.05 31.97
CA TRP A 19 -18.85 28.07 31.46
C TRP A 19 -18.93 28.18 29.92
N ILE A 20 -18.87 27.04 29.20
CA ILE A 20 -18.96 27.01 27.73
C ILE A 20 -20.33 27.50 27.26
N THR A 21 -21.41 27.11 27.95
CA THR A 21 -22.78 27.57 27.68
C THR A 21 -22.88 29.10 27.68
N VAL A 22 -22.28 29.76 28.69
CA VAL A 22 -22.30 31.22 28.80
C VAL A 22 -21.56 31.89 27.63
N ARG A 23 -20.43 31.34 27.17
CA ARG A 23 -19.62 31.94 26.10
C ARG A 23 -20.17 31.69 24.70
N THR A 24 -20.72 30.51 24.46
CA THR A 24 -21.23 30.13 23.13
C THR A 24 -22.68 30.56 22.91
N GLY A 25 -23.46 30.71 24.00
CA GLY A 25 -24.92 30.91 23.93
C GLY A 25 -25.69 29.66 23.52
N LEU A 26 -25.04 28.48 23.46
CA LEU A 26 -25.66 27.22 23.12
C LEU A 26 -26.43 26.63 24.31
N PRO A 27 -27.47 25.81 24.10
CA PRO A 27 -28.18 25.14 25.20
C PRO A 27 -27.24 24.24 26.00
N LEU A 28 -27.33 24.25 27.34
CA LEU A 28 -26.49 23.43 28.23
C LEU A 28 -26.50 21.95 27.83
N SER A 29 -27.67 21.39 27.54
CA SER A 29 -27.80 19.99 27.12
C SER A 29 -27.08 19.64 25.82
N MET A 30 -26.86 20.62 24.94
CA MET A 30 -26.09 20.44 23.71
C MET A 30 -24.59 20.42 24.03
N VAL A 31 -24.14 21.33 24.89
CA VAL A 31 -22.76 21.37 25.38
C VAL A 31 -22.39 20.07 26.09
N GLU A 32 -23.24 19.62 27.03
CA GLU A 32 -23.08 18.35 27.74
C GLU A 32 -22.97 17.16 26.77
N ALA A 33 -23.86 17.06 25.78
CA ALA A 33 -23.83 15.97 24.80
C ALA A 33 -22.53 15.92 23.97
N VAL A 34 -21.96 17.08 23.62
CA VAL A 34 -20.69 17.15 22.89
C VAL A 34 -19.51 16.75 23.78
N LEU A 35 -19.49 17.22 25.03
CA LEU A 35 -18.43 16.88 25.99
C LEU A 35 -18.47 15.39 26.38
N ASP A 36 -19.66 14.82 26.57
CA ASP A 36 -19.85 13.39 26.85
C ASP A 36 -19.35 12.54 25.68
N LEU A 37 -19.65 12.93 24.44
CA LEU A 37 -19.17 12.23 23.25
C LEU A 37 -17.64 12.30 23.12
N LYS A 38 -17.03 13.45 23.43
CA LYS A 38 -15.58 13.60 23.46
C LYS A 38 -14.96 12.68 24.52
N LEU A 39 -15.51 12.65 25.73
CA LEU A 39 -15.03 11.77 26.79
C LEU A 39 -15.10 10.30 26.36
N GLU A 40 -16.22 9.90 25.77
CA GLU A 40 -16.41 8.56 25.23
C GLU A 40 -15.35 8.20 24.18
N TYR A 41 -15.10 9.10 23.24
CA TYR A 41 -14.05 8.97 22.21
C TYR A 41 -12.66 8.81 22.82
N MET A 42 -12.31 9.66 23.80
CA MET A 42 -11.02 9.61 24.49
C MET A 42 -10.84 8.29 25.26
N VAL A 43 -11.90 7.76 25.87
CA VAL A 43 -11.88 6.44 26.52
C VAL A 43 -11.70 5.33 25.49
N ALA A 44 -12.43 5.37 24.38
CA ALA A 44 -12.33 4.37 23.32
C ALA A 44 -10.92 4.33 22.68
N MET A 45 -10.26 5.48 22.58
CA MET A 45 -8.86 5.58 22.14
C MET A 45 -7.84 5.17 23.21
N GLY A 46 -8.24 5.06 24.47
CA GLY A 46 -7.33 4.80 25.59
C GLY A 46 -6.49 6.00 26.03
N LEU A 47 -6.95 7.23 25.75
CA LEU A 47 -6.29 8.47 26.18
C LEU A 47 -6.54 8.80 27.66
N VAL A 48 -7.68 8.35 28.21
CA VAL A 48 -8.07 8.57 29.61
C VAL A 48 -8.62 7.28 30.23
N ASP A 49 -8.61 7.20 31.56
CA ASP A 49 -9.25 6.10 32.29
C ASP A 49 -10.77 6.20 32.15
N GLY A 50 -11.39 5.14 31.61
CA GLY A 50 -12.82 5.05 31.35
C GLY A 50 -13.65 4.49 32.51
N THR A 51 -13.11 4.41 33.73
CA THR A 51 -13.85 3.87 34.88
C THR A 51 -15.15 4.64 35.10
N GLY A 52 -16.28 4.02 34.76
CA GLY A 52 -17.62 4.59 34.91
C GLY A 52 -18.22 5.23 33.65
N VAL A 53 -17.50 5.26 32.52
CA VAL A 53 -18.00 5.76 31.24
C VAL A 53 -18.62 4.62 30.43
N GLU A 54 -19.87 4.78 30.00
CA GLU A 54 -20.55 3.83 29.12
C GLU A 54 -20.29 4.18 27.64
N LEU A 55 -19.64 3.26 26.91
CA LEU A 55 -19.35 3.45 25.48
C LEU A 55 -20.58 3.09 24.64
N THR A 56 -21.24 4.09 24.07
CA THR A 56 -22.48 3.96 23.28
C THR A 56 -22.27 4.17 21.77
N HIS A 57 -21.33 5.03 21.41
CA HIS A 57 -21.05 5.52 20.07
C HIS A 57 -19.72 4.99 19.48
N TYR A 58 -18.76 4.63 20.33
CA TYR A 58 -17.41 4.21 19.92
C TYR A 58 -17.03 2.81 20.43
N ASP A 59 -16.49 1.97 19.55
CA ASP A 59 -15.88 0.68 19.91
C ASP A 59 -14.35 0.86 20.01
N PRO A 60 -13.70 0.55 21.15
CA PRO A 60 -12.24 0.62 21.27
C PRO A 60 -11.49 -0.18 20.20
N ALA A 61 -12.10 -1.24 19.64
CA ALA A 61 -11.51 -2.04 18.57
C ALA A 61 -11.31 -1.26 17.26
N ASP A 62 -12.05 -0.17 17.06
CA ASP A 62 -11.99 0.65 15.84
C ASP A 62 -10.75 1.57 15.80
N PHE A 63 -10.14 1.88 16.95
CA PHE A 63 -9.09 2.91 17.05
C PHE A 63 -7.65 2.39 16.91
N GLY A 64 -7.43 1.08 17.01
CA GLY A 64 -6.14 0.45 16.69
C GLY A 64 -4.90 0.95 17.46
N GLY A 65 -5.07 1.83 18.46
CA GLY A 65 -4.05 2.28 19.42
C GLY A 65 -2.95 3.22 18.89
N ASN A 66 -3.19 4.05 17.87
CA ASN A 66 -2.08 4.77 17.18
C ASN A 66 -2.11 6.30 17.16
N ASP A 67 -3.17 6.97 17.62
CA ASP A 67 -3.18 8.44 17.63
C ASP A 67 -3.25 8.97 19.06
N ASP A 68 -2.31 9.86 19.40
CA ASP A 68 -2.19 10.48 20.72
C ASP A 68 -3.02 11.79 20.78
N VAL A 69 -3.79 12.07 19.72
CA VAL A 69 -4.41 13.38 19.46
C VAL A 69 -5.91 13.23 19.26
N VAL A 70 -6.68 14.09 19.93
CA VAL A 70 -8.13 14.16 19.77
C VAL A 70 -8.47 14.95 18.49
N ASP A 71 -9.09 14.31 17.50
CA ASP A 71 -9.54 14.98 16.27
C ASP A 71 -10.89 15.70 16.50
N HIS A 72 -10.84 17.00 16.80
CA HIS A 72 -12.02 17.84 17.00
C HIS A 72 -12.93 17.90 15.75
N GLY A 73 -12.35 17.83 14.55
CA GLY A 73 -13.11 17.89 13.30
C GLY A 73 -13.90 16.61 13.02
N LEU A 74 -13.37 15.46 13.43
CA LEU A 74 -14.10 14.18 13.44
C LEU A 74 -15.22 14.21 14.49
N LEU A 75 -14.90 14.60 15.72
CA LEU A 75 -15.87 14.68 16.82
C LEU A 75 -17.06 15.59 16.50
N ALA A 76 -16.83 16.74 15.87
CA ALA A 76 -17.89 17.65 15.45
C ALA A 76 -18.87 17.00 14.44
N LYS A 77 -18.35 16.21 13.49
CA LYS A 77 -19.18 15.46 12.53
C LYS A 77 -19.93 14.31 13.20
N ASP A 78 -19.31 13.66 14.17
CA ASP A 78 -19.95 12.59 14.92
C ASP A 78 -21.05 13.14 15.84
N ALA A 79 -20.89 14.32 16.43
CA ALA A 79 -21.96 15.00 17.18
C ALA A 79 -23.18 15.31 16.28
N GLU A 80 -22.95 15.74 15.04
CA GLU A 80 -24.01 15.92 14.04
C GLU A 80 -24.72 14.61 13.70
N LYS A 81 -23.94 13.56 13.48
CA LYS A 81 -24.44 12.22 13.14
C LYS A 81 -25.26 11.59 14.27
N PHE A 82 -24.77 11.66 15.50
CA PHE A 82 -25.36 10.93 16.64
C PHE A 82 -26.46 11.72 17.35
N PHE A 83 -26.33 13.05 17.43
CA PHE A 83 -27.27 13.89 18.19
C PHE A 83 -28.01 14.93 17.34
N GLY A 84 -27.65 15.08 16.06
CA GLY A 84 -28.22 16.12 15.20
C GLY A 84 -27.76 17.54 15.57
N ILE A 85 -26.64 17.67 16.28
CA ILE A 85 -26.03 18.95 16.64
C ILE A 85 -25.20 19.44 15.44
N PRO A 86 -25.47 20.62 14.86
CA PRO A 86 -24.68 21.11 13.72
C PRO A 86 -23.19 21.06 14.02
N ALA A 87 -22.39 20.54 13.08
CA ALA A 87 -20.96 20.35 13.30
C ALA A 87 -20.25 21.67 13.68
N GLU A 88 -20.69 22.81 13.13
CA GLU A 88 -20.19 24.14 13.49
C GLU A 88 -20.45 24.52 14.96
N ASP A 89 -21.57 24.09 15.54
CA ASP A 89 -21.88 24.34 16.95
C ASP A 89 -21.10 23.38 17.86
N ALA A 90 -20.90 22.13 17.45
CA ALA A 90 -20.07 21.18 18.17
C ALA A 90 -18.59 21.62 18.18
N GLU A 91 -18.07 22.10 17.05
CA GLU A 91 -16.70 22.66 16.95
C GLU A 91 -16.54 23.85 17.90
N ARG A 92 -17.53 24.76 17.97
CA ARG A 92 -17.52 25.87 18.92
C ARG A 92 -17.48 25.42 20.39
N VAL A 93 -18.13 24.31 20.74
CA VAL A 93 -18.05 23.74 22.11
C VAL A 93 -16.63 23.23 22.40
N LEU A 94 -16.06 22.45 21.48
CA LEU A 94 -14.72 21.88 21.63
C LEU A 94 -13.61 22.95 21.68
N ASP A 95 -13.75 24.03 20.89
CA ASP A 95 -12.84 25.17 20.93
C ASP A 95 -12.91 25.91 22.28
N GLN A 96 -14.12 26.14 22.79
CA GLN A 96 -14.29 26.80 24.09
C GLN A 96 -13.83 25.94 25.27
N GLU A 97 -13.88 24.62 25.16
CA GLU A 97 -13.28 23.72 26.13
C GLU A 97 -11.75 23.92 26.21
N LEU A 98 -11.07 24.03 25.07
CA LEU A 98 -9.63 24.32 25.04
C LEU A 98 -9.31 25.67 25.68
N ASP A 99 -10.11 26.70 25.37
CA ASP A 99 -9.98 28.03 26.00
C ASP A 99 -10.15 27.95 27.52
N TYR A 100 -11.11 27.17 28.02
CA TYR A 100 -11.29 26.96 29.47
C TYR A 100 -10.07 26.29 30.10
N LEU A 101 -9.56 25.23 29.47
CA LEU A 101 -8.40 24.50 29.97
C LEU A 101 -7.15 25.41 29.99
N ASP A 102 -7.00 26.31 29.02
CA ASP A 102 -5.90 27.28 28.97
C ASP A 102 -6.05 28.33 30.09
N GLU A 103 -7.25 28.90 30.26
CA GLU A 103 -7.53 29.85 31.34
C GLU A 103 -7.34 29.24 32.73
N ALA A 104 -7.61 27.94 32.88
CA ALA A 104 -7.37 27.17 34.11
C ALA A 104 -5.89 26.79 34.31
N GLY A 105 -5.01 27.05 33.33
CA GLY A 105 -3.60 26.67 33.34
C GLY A 105 -3.38 25.16 33.29
N LEU A 106 -4.34 24.41 32.73
CA LEU A 106 -4.33 22.95 32.61
C LEU A 106 -3.78 22.49 31.27
N VAL A 107 -3.96 23.32 30.25
CA VAL A 107 -3.15 23.28 29.03
C VAL A 107 -2.41 24.60 28.96
N THR A 108 -1.21 24.60 28.39
CA THR A 108 -0.58 25.84 27.99
C THR A 108 -0.99 26.13 26.56
N ALA A 109 -1.60 27.27 26.26
CA ALA A 109 -1.75 27.78 24.88
C ALA A 109 -0.40 27.93 24.14
N GLU A 110 0.73 27.68 24.84
CA GLU A 110 2.09 27.53 24.30
C GLU A 110 2.48 26.08 23.92
N GLU A 111 1.56 25.12 23.89
CA GLU A 111 1.62 24.23 22.72
C GLU A 111 1.11 25.09 21.57
N GLU A 112 2.01 25.95 21.05
CA GLU A 112 1.91 26.54 19.73
C GLU A 112 1.22 25.48 18.90
N THR A 113 0.03 25.77 18.33
CA THR A 113 -0.58 24.93 17.29
C THR A 113 0.61 24.43 16.49
N PRO A 114 1.06 23.16 16.62
CA PRO A 114 2.47 22.81 16.40
C PRO A 114 2.79 23.51 15.13
N GLN A 115 3.64 24.56 15.17
CA GLN A 115 3.84 25.37 13.98
C GLN A 115 4.23 24.29 13.00
N TYR A 116 3.30 23.92 12.11
CA TYR A 116 3.46 22.72 11.32
C TYR A 116 4.48 23.20 10.34
N GLY A 117 5.71 23.05 10.78
CA GLY A 117 6.74 24.01 10.52
C GLY A 117 7.10 23.67 9.13
N PHE A 118 6.55 24.42 8.19
CA PHE A 118 7.05 24.45 6.83
C PHE A 118 8.53 24.89 6.82
N GLU A 119 9.20 25.04 7.96
CA GLU A 119 10.64 24.83 8.15
C GLU A 119 11.18 23.67 7.31
N PHE A 120 10.48 22.53 7.16
CA PHE A 120 10.94 21.49 6.23
C PHE A 120 10.85 21.92 4.76
N LEU A 121 9.91 22.80 4.38
CA LEU A 121 9.88 23.42 3.04
C LEU A 121 11.07 24.37 2.79
N SER A 122 11.80 24.78 3.84
CA SER A 122 13.07 25.49 3.66
C SER A 122 14.19 24.58 3.16
N GLN A 123 14.05 23.26 3.32
CA GLN A 123 14.95 22.28 2.74
C GLN A 123 14.47 21.87 1.35
N PRO A 124 15.38 21.60 0.39
CA PRO A 124 14.99 21.04 -0.89
C PRO A 124 14.28 19.69 -0.71
N TYR A 125 13.11 19.50 -1.32
CA TYR A 125 12.32 18.26 -1.17
C TYR A 125 13.12 16.96 -1.38
N CYS A 126 14.15 16.98 -2.24
CA CYS A 126 15.00 15.81 -2.49
C CYS A 126 15.82 15.34 -1.28
N THR A 127 15.99 16.13 -0.22
CA THR A 127 16.75 15.72 0.98
C THR A 127 15.92 14.88 1.95
N PHE A 128 14.59 14.91 1.82
CA PHE A 128 13.66 14.13 2.64
C PHE A 128 12.60 13.37 1.82
N ASN A 129 12.72 13.37 0.48
CA ASN A 129 11.85 12.58 -0.38
C ASN A 129 12.12 11.07 -0.21
N ARG A 130 11.14 10.38 0.36
CA ARG A 130 11.16 8.92 0.58
C ARG A 130 10.53 8.13 -0.56
N GLU A 131 9.91 8.80 -1.53
CA GLU A 131 9.18 8.14 -2.63
C GLU A 131 10.15 7.47 -3.61
N GLU A 132 10.22 6.13 -3.57
CA GLU A 132 11.11 5.33 -4.41
C GLU A 132 10.84 5.55 -5.91
N ARG A 133 9.59 5.81 -6.31
CA ARG A 133 9.21 5.99 -7.71
C ARG A 133 9.97 7.14 -8.39
N ASN A 134 10.33 8.20 -7.66
CA ASN A 134 11.11 9.31 -8.21
C ASN A 134 12.56 8.87 -8.53
N ALA A 135 13.15 8.05 -7.67
CA ALA A 135 14.47 7.48 -7.88
C ALA A 135 14.47 6.49 -9.05
N VAL A 136 13.46 5.62 -9.12
CA VAL A 136 13.29 4.65 -10.20
C VAL A 136 13.09 5.37 -11.55
N ALA A 137 12.30 6.44 -11.62
CA ALA A 137 12.13 7.23 -12.84
C ALA A 137 13.44 7.88 -13.31
N SER A 138 14.27 8.34 -12.38
CA SER A 138 15.58 8.91 -12.69
C SER A 138 16.56 7.82 -13.19
N LEU A 139 16.56 6.65 -12.55
CA LEU A 139 17.33 5.49 -13.00
C LEU A 139 16.87 5.01 -14.38
N TYR A 140 15.56 4.96 -14.64
CA TYR A 140 15.01 4.65 -15.95
C TYR A 140 15.61 5.56 -17.02
N ALA A 141 15.58 6.89 -16.82
CA ALA A 141 16.16 7.83 -17.77
C ALA A 141 17.67 7.60 -18.01
N LEU A 142 18.41 7.21 -16.97
CA LEU A 142 19.83 6.86 -17.10
C LEU A 142 20.06 5.60 -17.92
N LEU A 143 19.22 4.58 -17.73
CA LEU A 143 19.34 3.29 -18.41
C LEU A 143 18.90 3.33 -19.89
N LEU A 144 18.31 4.44 -20.35
CA LEU A 144 18.10 4.71 -21.78
C LEU A 144 19.39 5.12 -22.51
N ARG A 145 20.53 5.21 -21.81
CA ARG A 145 21.86 5.38 -22.41
C ARG A 145 22.52 4.02 -22.55
N GLU A 146 23.06 3.74 -23.73
CA GLU A 146 23.65 2.43 -24.04
C GLU A 146 24.77 2.04 -23.05
N GLU A 147 25.67 2.97 -22.75
CA GLU A 147 26.79 2.73 -21.83
C GLU A 147 26.31 2.43 -20.40
N ASN A 148 25.22 3.05 -19.96
CA ASN A 148 24.63 2.78 -18.64
C ASN A 148 23.92 1.43 -18.59
N LEU A 149 23.24 1.05 -19.66
CA LEU A 149 22.63 -0.27 -19.76
C LEU A 149 23.69 -1.37 -19.75
N GLN A 150 24.81 -1.18 -20.45
CA GLN A 150 25.95 -2.09 -20.42
C GLN A 150 26.53 -2.21 -19.00
N ARG A 151 26.70 -1.08 -18.28
CA ARG A 151 27.17 -1.09 -16.89
C ARG A 151 26.22 -1.83 -15.93
N LEU A 152 24.91 -1.72 -16.13
CA LEU A 152 23.93 -2.54 -15.41
C LEU A 152 24.14 -4.03 -15.73
N GLY A 153 24.27 -4.36 -17.01
CA GLY A 153 24.58 -5.71 -17.47
C GLY A 153 25.81 -6.28 -16.79
N ASP A 154 26.93 -5.56 -16.81
CA ASP A 154 28.18 -5.99 -16.17
C ASP A 154 28.03 -6.14 -14.65
N ALA A 155 27.33 -5.21 -13.99
CA ALA A 155 27.05 -5.29 -12.55
C ALA A 155 26.25 -6.54 -12.19
N LEU A 156 25.42 -7.03 -13.10
CA LEU A 156 24.60 -8.23 -12.94
C LEU A 156 25.19 -9.48 -13.61
N SER A 157 26.35 -9.36 -14.26
CA SER A 157 26.96 -10.42 -15.07
C SER A 157 26.07 -10.90 -16.23
N VAL A 158 25.24 -9.98 -16.76
CA VAL A 158 24.40 -10.14 -17.94
C VAL A 158 25.05 -9.38 -19.09
N HIS A 159 25.84 -10.09 -19.90
CA HIS A 159 26.58 -9.48 -21.00
C HIS A 159 25.76 -9.44 -22.30
N GLY A 160 26.14 -8.52 -23.19
CA GLY A 160 25.56 -8.38 -24.52
C GLY A 160 24.24 -7.59 -24.57
N LEU A 161 23.95 -6.79 -23.53
CA LEU A 161 22.84 -5.83 -23.59
C LEU A 161 23.24 -4.65 -24.48
N THR A 162 22.53 -4.48 -25.59
CA THR A 162 22.69 -3.33 -26.50
C THR A 162 21.39 -2.55 -26.54
N TYR A 163 21.44 -1.25 -26.25
CA TYR A 163 20.30 -0.37 -26.39
C TYR A 163 20.30 0.24 -27.80
N ASP A 164 19.50 -0.32 -28.70
CA ASP A 164 19.24 0.28 -30.00
C ASP A 164 17.73 0.48 -30.18
N PRO A 165 17.21 1.71 -29.96
CA PRO A 165 15.80 2.04 -30.15
C PRO A 165 15.29 1.76 -31.57
N SER A 166 16.18 1.74 -32.56
CA SER A 166 15.85 1.55 -33.97
C SER A 166 15.84 0.09 -34.41
N ALA A 167 16.64 -0.76 -33.75
CA ALA A 167 16.62 -2.21 -33.95
C ALA A 167 15.55 -2.92 -33.09
N GLY A 168 15.17 -2.33 -31.94
CA GLY A 168 14.15 -2.89 -31.05
C GLY A 168 14.59 -4.15 -30.31
N ASP A 169 15.90 -4.34 -30.13
CA ASP A 169 16.44 -5.56 -29.53
C ASP A 169 16.38 -5.57 -27.99
N THR A 170 16.44 -4.39 -27.37
CA THR A 170 16.33 -4.21 -25.92
C THR A 170 15.45 -3.01 -25.58
N GLU A 171 14.47 -3.22 -24.71
CA GLU A 171 13.53 -2.21 -24.21
C GLU A 171 13.66 -2.08 -22.69
N VAL A 172 13.54 -0.86 -22.17
CA VAL A 172 13.50 -0.60 -20.73
C VAL A 172 12.12 -0.08 -20.38
N PHE A 173 11.52 -0.62 -19.33
CA PHE A 173 10.18 -0.24 -18.86
C PHE A 173 10.22 0.14 -17.39
N VAL A 174 9.37 1.10 -17.02
CA VAL A 174 9.06 1.46 -15.63
C VAL A 174 7.62 1.05 -15.33
N GLU A 175 7.35 0.63 -14.09
CA GLU A 175 6.01 0.18 -13.68
C GLU A 175 5.43 -0.89 -14.62
N PHE A 176 6.18 -1.97 -14.85
CA PHE A 176 5.90 -2.93 -15.91
C PHE A 176 4.58 -3.69 -15.70
N ALA A 177 3.54 -3.34 -16.47
CA ALA A 177 2.18 -3.86 -16.31
C ALA A 177 1.73 -4.79 -17.46
N LEU A 178 2.67 -5.57 -18.02
CA LEU A 178 2.48 -6.31 -19.28
C LEU A 178 1.20 -7.14 -19.35
N LEU A 179 0.91 -7.99 -18.35
CA LEU A 179 -0.26 -8.88 -18.41
C LEU A 179 -1.58 -8.11 -18.48
N ARG A 180 -1.68 -7.02 -17.71
CA ARG A 180 -2.86 -6.16 -17.69
C ARG A 180 -3.07 -5.47 -19.03
N ASP A 181 -1.99 -4.99 -19.63
CA ASP A 181 -2.03 -4.24 -20.89
C ASP A 181 -2.26 -5.19 -22.08
N TRP A 182 -1.62 -6.36 -22.08
CA TRP A 182 -1.88 -7.44 -23.04
C TRP A 182 -3.34 -7.89 -22.99
N TRP A 183 -3.89 -8.10 -21.80
CA TRP A 183 -5.29 -8.51 -21.64
C TRP A 183 -6.24 -7.49 -22.25
N HIS A 184 -6.02 -6.20 -22.03
CA HIS A 184 -6.84 -5.13 -22.64
C HIS A 184 -6.70 -5.09 -24.16
N ARG A 185 -5.49 -5.33 -24.70
CA ARG A 185 -5.23 -5.29 -26.14
C ARG A 185 -5.69 -6.54 -26.88
N ASN A 186 -5.82 -7.67 -26.22
CA ASN A 186 -6.20 -8.93 -26.85
C ASN A 186 -7.69 -9.25 -26.59
N PRO A 187 -8.61 -9.02 -27.54
CA PRO A 187 -10.03 -9.32 -27.38
C PRO A 187 -10.40 -10.78 -27.68
N ASP A 188 -9.44 -11.64 -28.05
CA ASP A 188 -9.72 -13.03 -28.39
C ASP A 188 -9.98 -13.85 -27.11
N GLU A 189 -11.23 -14.26 -26.93
CA GLU A 189 -11.68 -15.02 -25.77
C GLU A 189 -11.09 -16.44 -25.71
N THR A 190 -10.74 -17.01 -26.87
CA THR A 190 -10.08 -18.32 -26.93
C THR A 190 -8.65 -18.19 -26.40
N LEU A 191 -7.91 -17.17 -26.86
CA LEU A 191 -6.55 -16.91 -26.38
C LEU A 191 -6.52 -16.55 -24.89
N ARG A 192 -7.47 -15.75 -24.41
CA ARG A 192 -7.60 -15.42 -22.98
C ARG A 192 -7.88 -16.65 -22.13
N ARG A 193 -8.76 -17.53 -22.62
CA ARG A 193 -9.10 -18.79 -21.96
C ARG A 193 -7.89 -19.72 -21.87
N GLU A 194 -7.22 -19.97 -23.00
CA GLU A 194 -6.03 -20.84 -23.02
C GLU A 194 -4.91 -20.26 -22.14
N PHE A 195 -4.67 -18.95 -22.19
CA PHE A 195 -3.69 -18.30 -21.30
C PHE A 195 -3.97 -18.59 -19.82
N VAL A 196 -5.22 -18.45 -19.38
CA VAL A 196 -5.59 -18.73 -17.98
C VAL A 196 -5.40 -20.22 -17.65
N ILE A 197 -5.80 -21.12 -18.55
CA ILE A 197 -5.65 -22.56 -18.36
C ILE A 197 -4.17 -22.94 -18.26
N ASP A 198 -3.32 -22.41 -19.14
CA ASP A 198 -1.89 -22.71 -19.17
C ASP A 198 -1.14 -22.12 -17.97
N ALA A 199 -1.53 -20.92 -17.53
CA ALA A 199 -0.94 -20.27 -16.37
C ALA A 199 -1.35 -20.93 -15.05
N VAL A 200 -2.64 -21.26 -14.89
CA VAL A 200 -3.17 -21.88 -13.65
C VAL A 200 -2.96 -23.40 -13.60
N ARG A 201 -2.92 -24.07 -14.76
CA ARG A 201 -2.79 -25.53 -14.90
C ARG A 201 -3.83 -26.33 -14.08
N PRO A 202 -5.13 -26.00 -14.18
CA PRO A 202 -6.15 -26.64 -13.37
C PRO A 202 -6.37 -28.10 -13.77
N PRO A 203 -6.73 -29.00 -12.83
CA PRO A 203 -6.96 -30.42 -13.12
C PRO A 203 -8.17 -30.65 -14.05
N ASP A 204 -9.10 -29.70 -14.12
CA ASP A 204 -10.25 -29.68 -15.02
C ASP A 204 -10.01 -28.87 -16.31
N ALA A 205 -8.75 -28.72 -16.75
CA ALA A 205 -8.36 -27.94 -17.93
C ALA A 205 -9.21 -28.22 -19.18
N GLU A 206 -9.43 -29.49 -19.52
CA GLU A 206 -10.20 -29.85 -20.72
C GLU A 206 -11.68 -29.43 -20.60
N ALA A 207 -12.29 -29.59 -19.42
CA ALA A 207 -13.64 -29.10 -19.18
C ALA A 207 -13.70 -27.57 -19.29
N LEU A 208 -12.66 -26.88 -18.80
CA LEU A 208 -12.53 -25.42 -18.89
C LEU A 208 -12.35 -24.91 -20.32
N ARG A 209 -11.79 -25.69 -21.24
CA ARG A 209 -11.71 -25.31 -22.66
C ARG A 209 -13.09 -25.23 -23.32
N HIS A 210 -13.98 -26.13 -22.94
CA HIS A 210 -15.28 -26.32 -23.62
C HIS A 210 -16.49 -25.74 -22.87
N CYS A 211 -16.31 -25.27 -21.63
CA CYS A 211 -17.43 -24.73 -20.84
C CYS A 211 -17.94 -23.38 -21.33
N SER A 212 -19.12 -22.97 -20.87
CA SER A 212 -19.62 -21.62 -21.15
C SER A 212 -18.72 -20.55 -20.53
N VAL A 213 -18.78 -19.32 -21.06
CA VAL A 213 -18.05 -18.18 -20.48
C VAL A 213 -18.49 -17.90 -19.05
N LEU A 214 -19.78 -18.06 -18.77
CA LEU A 214 -20.32 -17.92 -17.41
C LEU A 214 -19.66 -18.92 -16.47
N ASP A 215 -19.64 -20.20 -16.83
CA ASP A 215 -19.04 -21.25 -16.01
C ASP A 215 -17.54 -21.00 -15.80
N PHE A 216 -16.84 -20.54 -16.84
CA PHE A 216 -15.42 -20.19 -16.74
C PHE A 216 -15.18 -19.05 -15.73
N ASN A 217 -15.92 -17.95 -15.86
CA ASN A 217 -15.77 -16.80 -14.97
C ASN A 217 -16.19 -17.13 -13.53
N THR A 218 -17.26 -17.91 -13.35
CA THR A 218 -17.71 -18.40 -12.04
C THR A 218 -16.66 -19.32 -11.41
N ARG A 219 -16.04 -20.20 -12.20
CA ARG A 219 -15.00 -21.13 -11.75
C ARG A 219 -13.79 -20.43 -11.14
N PHE A 220 -13.44 -19.24 -11.64
CA PHE A 220 -12.35 -18.42 -11.12
C PHE A 220 -12.82 -17.29 -10.20
N GLY A 221 -14.06 -17.34 -9.70
CA GLY A 221 -14.52 -16.47 -8.62
C GLY A 221 -14.46 -14.97 -8.97
N VAL A 222 -14.91 -14.57 -10.16
CA VAL A 222 -14.92 -13.15 -10.53
C VAL A 222 -15.78 -12.33 -9.56
N ALA A 223 -15.21 -11.27 -9.01
CA ALA A 223 -15.90 -10.35 -8.11
C ALA A 223 -16.91 -9.46 -8.86
N GLY A 224 -18.09 -9.30 -8.25
CA GLY A 224 -19.18 -8.48 -8.77
C GLY A 224 -19.99 -9.20 -9.85
N LYS A 225 -20.42 -8.45 -10.88
CA LYS A 225 -21.25 -9.01 -11.97
C LYS A 225 -20.40 -9.91 -12.88
N VAL A 226 -20.76 -11.19 -12.89
CA VAL A 226 -20.14 -12.20 -13.77
C VAL A 226 -20.66 -12.02 -15.20
N SER A 227 -19.74 -11.97 -16.15
CA SER A 227 -20.05 -11.86 -17.58
C SER A 227 -20.42 -13.23 -18.16
N THR A 228 -21.39 -13.23 -19.06
CA THR A 228 -21.80 -14.41 -19.84
C THR A 228 -21.23 -14.40 -21.26
N THR A 229 -20.54 -13.33 -21.67
CA THR A 229 -20.15 -13.10 -23.08
C THR A 229 -18.66 -12.91 -23.31
N PHE A 230 -17.88 -12.58 -22.28
CA PHE A 230 -16.41 -12.50 -22.36
C PHE A 230 -15.74 -13.03 -21.07
N ILE A 231 -14.53 -13.57 -21.22
CA ILE A 231 -13.64 -13.99 -20.13
C ILE A 231 -13.14 -12.75 -19.41
N GLN A 232 -13.37 -12.68 -18.10
CA GLN A 232 -13.02 -11.54 -17.28
C GLN A 232 -11.57 -11.65 -16.78
N SER A 233 -10.88 -10.50 -16.72
CA SER A 233 -9.48 -10.41 -16.28
C SER A 233 -9.24 -11.07 -14.92
N PRO A 234 -8.14 -11.85 -14.77
CA PRO A 234 -7.71 -12.39 -13.48
C PRO A 234 -7.57 -11.37 -12.36
N SER A 235 -7.28 -10.10 -12.68
CA SER A 235 -7.25 -9.02 -11.69
C SER A 235 -8.57 -8.88 -10.91
N ARG A 236 -9.70 -9.29 -11.50
CA ARG A 236 -11.05 -9.20 -10.91
C ARG A 236 -11.45 -10.40 -10.06
N TRP A 237 -10.65 -11.45 -9.97
CA TRP A 237 -10.97 -12.61 -9.14
C TRP A 237 -10.94 -12.24 -7.65
N SER A 238 -11.74 -12.90 -6.82
CA SER A 238 -11.66 -12.82 -5.36
C SER A 238 -11.32 -14.19 -4.77
N LEU A 239 -10.44 -14.20 -3.77
CA LEU A 239 -10.09 -15.45 -3.08
C LEU A 239 -11.30 -16.11 -2.42
N PRO A 240 -12.18 -15.37 -1.70
CA PRO A 240 -13.38 -15.99 -1.11
C PRO A 240 -14.30 -16.67 -2.14
N ALA A 241 -14.46 -16.09 -3.33
CA ALA A 241 -15.29 -16.71 -4.36
C ALA A 241 -14.58 -17.90 -5.03
N MET A 242 -13.26 -17.83 -5.26
CA MET A 242 -12.49 -18.95 -5.79
C MET A 242 -12.46 -20.14 -4.82
N ASP A 243 -12.37 -19.87 -3.53
CA ASP A 243 -12.40 -20.88 -2.46
C ASP A 243 -13.70 -21.70 -2.47
N GLN A 244 -14.82 -21.02 -2.71
CA GLN A 244 -16.15 -21.63 -2.78
C GLN A 244 -16.48 -22.23 -4.15
N ALA A 245 -15.74 -21.86 -5.20
CA ALA A 245 -15.99 -22.32 -6.55
C ALA A 245 -15.78 -23.84 -6.68
N ARG A 246 -16.69 -24.48 -7.41
CA ARG A 246 -16.63 -25.91 -7.74
C ARG A 246 -16.02 -26.11 -9.13
N ARG A 247 -15.40 -27.26 -9.34
CA ARG A 247 -14.90 -27.66 -10.67
C ARG A 247 -16.05 -27.79 -11.67
N VAL A 248 -15.75 -27.49 -12.93
CA VAL A 248 -16.78 -27.51 -13.99
C VAL A 248 -17.20 -28.93 -14.36
N ASP A 249 -16.32 -29.90 -14.17
CA ASP A 249 -16.59 -31.32 -14.39
C ASP A 249 -17.37 -32.01 -13.26
N GLY A 250 -17.92 -31.24 -12.31
CA GLY A 250 -18.68 -31.75 -11.17
C GLY A 250 -17.81 -32.19 -9.99
N GLY A 251 -16.49 -31.94 -10.04
CA GLY A 251 -15.58 -32.16 -8.92
C GLY A 251 -15.77 -31.19 -7.75
N GLY A 252 -15.02 -31.43 -6.68
CA GLY A 252 -15.03 -30.64 -5.45
C GLY A 252 -14.48 -29.21 -5.60
N PRO A 253 -14.19 -28.52 -4.47
CA PRO A 253 -13.53 -27.21 -4.51
C PRO A 253 -12.12 -27.31 -5.08
N LEU A 254 -11.53 -26.16 -5.39
CA LEU A 254 -10.12 -26.06 -5.71
C LEU A 254 -9.26 -26.66 -4.60
N ASP A 255 -8.32 -27.53 -4.96
CA ASP A 255 -7.23 -27.91 -4.06
C ASP A 255 -6.29 -26.72 -3.81
N ASN A 256 -5.45 -26.84 -2.78
CA ASN A 256 -4.57 -25.77 -2.33
C ASN A 256 -3.53 -25.37 -3.39
N GLU A 257 -3.04 -26.32 -4.17
CA GLU A 257 -2.05 -26.06 -5.23
C GLU A 257 -2.67 -25.21 -6.35
N THR A 258 -3.82 -25.65 -6.88
CA THR A 258 -4.54 -24.95 -7.93
C THR A 258 -5.04 -23.59 -7.46
N LEU A 259 -5.54 -23.49 -6.22
CA LEU A 259 -5.96 -22.22 -5.64
C LEU A 259 -4.77 -21.26 -5.51
N MET A 260 -3.64 -21.71 -4.97
CA MET A 260 -2.44 -20.88 -4.84
C MET A 260 -1.99 -20.37 -6.21
N ARG A 261 -1.92 -21.25 -7.22
CA ARG A 261 -1.51 -20.86 -8.57
C ARG A 261 -2.49 -19.86 -9.19
N ALA A 262 -3.80 -20.03 -9.00
CA ALA A 262 -4.80 -19.05 -9.42
C ALA A 262 -4.62 -17.69 -8.71
N CYS A 263 -4.29 -17.69 -7.41
CA CYS A 263 -3.97 -16.47 -6.66
C CYS A 263 -2.73 -15.78 -7.21
N MET A 264 -1.65 -16.53 -7.51
CA MET A 264 -0.45 -15.97 -8.11
C MET A 264 -0.72 -15.36 -9.49
N VAL A 265 -1.53 -16.01 -10.33
CA VAL A 265 -1.98 -15.42 -11.61
C VAL A 265 -2.77 -14.13 -11.37
N LYS A 266 -3.75 -14.13 -10.47
CA LYS A 266 -4.50 -12.93 -10.10
C LYS A 266 -3.56 -11.78 -9.67
N TRP A 267 -2.59 -12.05 -8.81
CA TRP A 267 -1.70 -11.01 -8.31
C TRP A 267 -0.70 -10.57 -9.38
N ALA A 268 -0.21 -11.47 -10.24
CA ALA A 268 0.66 -11.15 -11.37
C ALA A 268 0.01 -10.16 -12.36
N PHE A 269 -1.32 -10.14 -12.47
CA PHE A 269 -2.05 -9.12 -13.24
C PHE A 269 -2.07 -7.73 -12.59
N ASN A 270 -1.76 -7.64 -11.31
CA ASN A 270 -1.82 -6.40 -10.53
C ASN A 270 -0.43 -5.88 -10.12
N ILE A 271 0.60 -6.73 -10.09
CA ILE A 271 1.96 -6.28 -9.82
C ILE A 271 2.48 -5.38 -10.93
N LYS A 272 3.43 -4.54 -10.55
CA LYS A 272 4.21 -3.71 -11.45
C LYS A 272 5.66 -3.75 -10.94
N PRO A 273 6.52 -4.65 -11.46
CA PRO A 273 7.95 -4.55 -11.20
C PRO A 273 8.42 -3.14 -11.52
N ASP A 274 9.27 -2.58 -10.66
CA ASP A 274 9.65 -1.17 -10.73
C ASP A 274 10.36 -0.84 -12.04
N LEU A 275 11.33 -1.68 -12.43
CA LEU A 275 12.06 -1.52 -13.68
C LEU A 275 12.33 -2.87 -14.34
N VAL A 276 12.07 -2.97 -15.64
CA VAL A 276 12.32 -4.18 -16.43
C VAL A 276 13.13 -3.83 -17.66
N VAL A 277 14.24 -4.54 -17.88
CA VAL A 277 14.95 -4.56 -19.16
C VAL A 277 14.52 -5.82 -19.88
N LEU A 278 13.86 -5.67 -21.03
CA LEU A 278 13.41 -6.78 -21.85
C LEU A 278 14.29 -6.86 -23.10
N ALA A 279 14.92 -8.01 -23.31
CA ALA A 279 15.61 -8.34 -24.55
C ALA A 279 14.97 -9.56 -25.21
N ARG A 280 15.41 -9.90 -26.42
CA ARG A 280 14.79 -10.94 -27.24
C ARG A 280 14.57 -12.27 -26.51
N ASP A 281 15.57 -12.77 -25.80
CA ASP A 281 15.57 -14.09 -25.13
C ASP A 281 15.65 -14.01 -23.60
N ARG A 282 15.83 -12.81 -23.03
CA ARG A 282 16.12 -12.61 -21.61
C ARG A 282 15.47 -11.37 -21.04
N ALA A 283 15.37 -11.30 -19.72
CA ALA A 283 14.94 -10.11 -19.01
C ALA A 283 15.83 -9.81 -17.80
N ILE A 284 15.86 -8.54 -17.39
CA ILE A 284 16.28 -8.14 -16.04
C ILE A 284 15.05 -7.57 -15.36
N CYS A 285 14.68 -8.13 -14.21
CA CYS A 285 13.63 -7.60 -13.34
C CYS A 285 14.31 -6.95 -12.13
N LEU A 286 14.23 -5.62 -12.04
CA LEU A 286 14.80 -4.85 -10.95
C LEU A 286 13.67 -4.32 -10.06
N GLU A 287 13.74 -4.71 -8.79
CA GLU A 287 12.90 -4.15 -7.72
C GLU A 287 13.72 -3.12 -6.93
N ALA A 288 13.12 -1.98 -6.62
CA ALA A 288 13.76 -0.88 -5.92
C ALA A 288 13.14 -0.68 -4.54
N LYS A 289 13.99 -0.59 -3.52
CA LYS A 289 13.60 -0.28 -2.14
C LYS A 289 14.52 0.78 -1.55
N LEU A 290 13.96 1.82 -0.94
CA LEU A 290 14.73 2.74 -0.10
C LEU A 290 14.40 2.47 1.34
N GLU A 291 13.12 2.63 1.68
CA GLU A 291 12.64 2.51 3.04
C GLU A 291 11.42 1.61 3.15
N SER A 292 10.66 1.45 2.05
CA SER A 292 9.55 0.51 2.03
C SER A 292 10.05 -0.92 2.19
N GLY A 293 9.33 -1.68 3.01
CA GLY A 293 9.49 -3.13 3.10
C GLY A 293 8.99 -3.83 1.83
N LEU A 294 9.36 -5.10 1.69
CA LEU A 294 8.80 -5.95 0.64
C LEU A 294 7.34 -6.29 0.96
N ALA A 295 6.45 -6.13 -0.03
CA ALA A 295 5.06 -6.49 0.14
C ALA A 295 4.86 -8.01 0.20
N SER A 296 3.74 -8.42 0.81
CA SER A 296 3.31 -9.83 0.88
C SER A 296 1.82 -9.94 0.55
N TYR A 297 1.44 -11.05 -0.07
CA TYR A 297 0.08 -11.35 -0.51
C TYR A 297 -0.49 -12.56 0.25
N PRO A 298 -1.80 -12.57 0.54
CA PRO A 298 -2.76 -11.50 0.27
C PRO A 298 -2.63 -10.29 1.19
N THR A 299 -3.16 -9.13 0.76
CA THR A 299 -3.14 -7.88 1.54
C THR A 299 -4.45 -7.58 2.27
N SER A 300 -5.61 -8.00 1.74
CA SER A 300 -6.92 -7.76 2.35
C SER A 300 -7.20 -8.73 3.51
N ALA A 301 -8.02 -8.30 4.48
CA ALA A 301 -8.38 -9.14 5.62
C ALA A 301 -9.13 -10.42 5.20
N ALA A 302 -10.12 -10.29 4.31
CA ALA A 302 -10.91 -11.42 3.82
C ALA A 302 -10.05 -12.51 3.15
N ASP A 303 -9.10 -12.10 2.31
CA ASP A 303 -8.20 -13.03 1.63
C ASP A 303 -7.23 -13.69 2.63
N LYS A 304 -6.75 -12.96 3.64
CA LYS A 304 -5.90 -13.52 4.72
C LYS A 304 -6.64 -14.59 5.52
N THR A 305 -7.94 -14.40 5.79
CA THR A 305 -8.77 -15.41 6.46
C THR A 305 -8.79 -16.71 5.66
N VAL A 306 -9.05 -16.65 4.36
CA VAL A 306 -9.04 -17.85 3.48
C VAL A 306 -7.68 -18.55 3.53
N PHE A 307 -6.58 -17.81 3.49
CA PHE A 307 -5.23 -18.38 3.59
C PHE A 307 -4.99 -19.07 4.93
N SER A 308 -5.38 -18.42 6.03
CA SER A 308 -5.25 -18.98 7.37
C SER A 308 -6.07 -20.26 7.54
N GLU A 309 -7.33 -20.26 7.09
CA GLU A 309 -8.23 -21.41 7.20
C GLU A 309 -7.76 -22.60 6.36
N ARG A 310 -7.13 -22.34 5.21
CA ARG A 310 -6.55 -23.37 4.34
C ARG A 310 -5.12 -23.79 4.71
N GLY A 311 -4.49 -23.13 5.68
CA GLY A 311 -3.10 -23.37 6.04
C GLY A 311 -2.12 -23.05 4.89
N LEU A 312 -2.38 -21.98 4.15
CA LEU A 312 -1.56 -21.52 3.03
C LEU A 312 -0.55 -20.46 3.49
N ASP A 313 0.68 -20.57 2.98
CA ASP A 313 1.71 -19.56 3.20
C ASP A 313 1.45 -18.29 2.37
N ARG A 314 1.88 -17.16 2.92
CA ARG A 314 1.82 -15.87 2.21
C ARG A 314 2.91 -15.82 1.14
N VAL A 315 2.64 -15.12 0.04
CA VAL A 315 3.55 -15.00 -1.09
C VAL A 315 4.22 -13.63 -1.07
N GLY A 316 5.55 -13.58 -1.06
CA GLY A 316 6.30 -12.34 -1.16
C GLY A 316 6.22 -11.72 -2.55
N GLN A 317 6.37 -10.39 -2.65
CA GLN A 317 6.40 -9.70 -3.94
C GLN A 317 7.47 -10.25 -4.89
N LEU A 318 8.64 -10.62 -4.37
CA LEU A 318 9.76 -11.15 -5.15
C LEU A 318 9.47 -12.56 -5.70
N ASP A 319 8.79 -13.41 -4.92
CA ASP A 319 8.30 -14.72 -5.40
C ASP A 319 7.30 -14.54 -6.54
N LEU A 320 6.43 -13.55 -6.41
CA LEU A 320 5.40 -13.27 -7.40
C LEU A 320 5.98 -12.71 -8.70
N GLN A 321 7.02 -11.88 -8.63
CA GLN A 321 7.77 -11.42 -9.79
C GLN A 321 8.50 -12.58 -10.48
N ARG A 322 9.14 -13.47 -9.72
CA ARG A 322 9.71 -14.70 -10.30
C ARG A 322 8.66 -15.50 -11.05
N PHE A 323 7.55 -15.82 -10.40
CA PHE A 323 6.44 -16.53 -11.03
C PHE A 323 5.96 -15.84 -12.33
N LEU A 324 5.79 -14.53 -12.33
CA LEU A 324 5.44 -13.80 -13.56
C LEU A 324 6.45 -14.08 -14.68
N PHE A 325 7.73 -13.88 -14.43
CA PHE A 325 8.74 -13.97 -15.47
C PHE A 325 9.08 -15.42 -15.88
N THR A 326 9.17 -16.35 -14.93
CA THR A 326 9.60 -17.73 -15.18
C THR A 326 8.45 -18.63 -15.59
N ASP A 327 7.31 -18.55 -14.91
CA ASP A 327 6.21 -19.49 -15.09
C ASP A 327 5.18 -19.01 -16.11
N VAL A 328 4.95 -17.68 -16.18
CA VAL A 328 3.92 -17.11 -17.05
C VAL A 328 4.50 -16.60 -18.36
N LEU A 329 5.63 -15.88 -18.30
CA LEU A 329 6.27 -15.32 -19.49
C LEU A 329 7.34 -16.23 -20.09
N GLU A 330 7.74 -17.29 -19.37
CA GLU A 330 8.77 -18.26 -19.77
C GLU A 330 10.08 -17.59 -20.24
N ARG A 331 10.51 -16.55 -19.51
CA ARG A 331 11.71 -15.76 -19.80
C ARG A 331 12.87 -16.14 -18.90
N ASP A 332 14.04 -16.31 -19.50
CA ASP A 332 15.30 -16.34 -18.74
C ASP A 332 15.52 -14.96 -18.11
N THR A 333 15.39 -14.87 -16.78
CA THR A 333 15.30 -13.58 -16.09
C THR A 333 16.31 -13.49 -14.97
N THR A 334 17.12 -12.43 -15.01
CA THR A 334 17.97 -12.04 -13.89
C THR A 334 17.19 -11.10 -12.97
N PHE A 335 17.12 -11.47 -11.69
CA PHE A 335 16.40 -10.69 -10.68
C PHE A 335 17.40 -9.89 -9.85
N ALA A 336 17.14 -8.59 -9.69
CA ALA A 336 17.99 -7.68 -8.93
C ALA A 336 17.18 -6.86 -7.94
N LEU A 337 17.70 -6.67 -6.73
CA LEU A 337 17.11 -5.85 -5.68
C LEU A 337 18.03 -4.66 -5.43
N LEU A 338 17.59 -3.47 -5.83
CA LEU A 338 18.29 -2.22 -5.58
C LEU A 338 17.83 -1.66 -4.24
N SER A 339 18.68 -1.76 -3.22
CA SER A 339 18.40 -1.36 -1.84
C SER A 339 19.47 -0.44 -1.27
N VAL A 340 19.27 0.11 -0.08
CA VAL A 340 20.30 0.94 0.57
C VAL A 340 21.58 0.13 0.84
N LYS A 341 21.42 -1.11 1.33
CA LYS A 341 22.55 -1.99 1.72
C LYS A 341 23.11 -2.77 0.54
N GLY A 342 22.26 -3.14 -0.41
CA GLY A 342 22.65 -3.97 -1.55
C GLY A 342 22.91 -5.44 -1.20
N ASP A 343 22.27 -5.95 -0.16
CA ASP A 343 22.35 -7.36 0.21
C ASP A 343 21.55 -8.23 -0.78
N ASP A 344 22.06 -9.42 -1.08
CA ASP A 344 21.33 -10.44 -1.82
C ASP A 344 20.07 -10.86 -1.04
N HIS A 345 18.98 -11.14 -1.74
CA HIS A 345 17.72 -11.52 -1.10
C HIS A 345 16.95 -12.56 -1.88
N ALA A 346 16.83 -13.76 -1.33
CA ALA A 346 15.97 -14.83 -1.84
C ALA A 346 16.06 -15.04 -3.36
N GLY A 347 17.26 -15.16 -3.93
CA GLY A 347 17.45 -15.34 -5.38
C GLY A 347 17.46 -14.04 -6.20
N TYR A 348 17.38 -12.88 -5.55
CA TYR A 348 17.69 -11.58 -6.15
C TYR A 348 19.13 -11.20 -5.83
N ARG A 349 19.84 -10.69 -6.84
CA ARG A 349 21.16 -10.08 -6.68
C ARG A 349 21.01 -8.69 -6.07
N GLY A 350 21.69 -8.45 -4.96
CA GLY A 350 21.69 -7.18 -4.27
C GLY A 350 22.52 -6.15 -5.01
N LEU A 351 21.96 -4.95 -5.17
CA LEU A 351 22.65 -3.75 -5.62
C LEU A 351 22.42 -2.65 -4.60
N ALA A 352 23.49 -1.97 -4.17
CA ALA A 352 23.35 -0.81 -3.31
C ALA A 352 23.11 0.44 -4.16
N TRP A 353 22.07 1.23 -3.87
CA TRP A 353 21.70 2.42 -4.65
C TRP A 353 22.87 3.33 -4.96
N ARG A 354 23.54 3.82 -3.92
CA ARG A 354 24.61 4.82 -4.06
C ARG A 354 25.82 4.26 -4.83
N PRO A 355 26.43 3.11 -4.45
CA PRO A 355 27.53 2.53 -5.21
C PRO A 355 27.18 2.16 -6.65
N PHE A 356 25.94 1.71 -6.92
CA PHE A 356 25.53 1.34 -8.26
C PHE A 356 25.35 2.59 -9.14
N VAL A 357 24.57 3.57 -8.70
CA VAL A 357 24.29 4.77 -9.49
C VAL A 357 25.57 5.58 -9.75
N GLN A 358 26.52 5.62 -8.81
CA GLN A 358 27.83 6.26 -9.00
C GLN A 358 28.68 5.63 -10.12
N ARG A 359 28.38 4.40 -10.55
CA ARG A 359 29.05 3.78 -11.70
C ARG A 359 28.46 4.21 -13.03
N LEU A 360 27.24 4.74 -13.03
CA LEU A 360 26.55 5.20 -14.23
C LEU A 360 27.07 6.58 -14.63
N ASP A 361 26.99 6.88 -15.92
CA ASP A 361 27.11 8.24 -16.44
C ASP A 361 25.79 8.97 -16.19
N PHE A 362 25.80 9.89 -15.23
CA PHE A 362 24.67 10.76 -14.92
C PHE A 362 24.88 12.21 -15.37
N ASP A 363 25.81 12.45 -16.32
CA ASP A 363 26.00 13.78 -16.90
C ASP A 363 24.68 14.32 -17.46
N GLY A 364 24.32 15.56 -17.10
CA GLY A 364 23.08 16.20 -17.53
C GLY A 364 21.83 15.79 -16.74
N MET A 365 21.96 14.96 -15.70
CA MET A 365 20.87 14.76 -14.75
C MET A 365 20.60 16.03 -13.93
N PRO A 366 19.36 16.23 -13.43
CA PRO A 366 19.06 17.36 -12.56
C PRO A 366 19.86 17.28 -11.25
N LYS A 367 20.32 18.44 -10.76
CA LYS A 367 21.06 18.55 -9.47
C LYS A 367 20.36 17.90 -8.28
N PHE A 368 19.02 17.85 -8.28
CA PHE A 368 18.29 17.23 -7.19
C PHE A 368 18.60 15.73 -7.08
N PHE A 369 18.85 15.04 -8.22
CA PHE A 369 19.15 13.62 -8.26
C PHE A 369 20.58 13.36 -7.74
N GLU A 370 21.54 14.19 -8.15
CA GLU A 370 22.90 14.18 -7.59
C GLU A 370 22.86 14.38 -6.06
N ASN A 371 22.15 15.41 -5.61
CA ASN A 371 21.97 15.67 -4.19
C ASN A 371 21.33 14.48 -3.49
N TRP A 372 20.27 13.90 -4.05
CA TRP A 372 19.60 12.74 -3.48
C TRP A 372 20.56 11.55 -3.29
N ILE A 373 21.37 11.21 -4.31
CA ILE A 373 22.39 10.15 -4.19
C ILE A 373 23.39 10.44 -3.06
N HIS A 374 23.80 11.70 -2.90
CA HIS A 374 24.72 12.12 -1.85
C HIS A 374 24.13 12.02 -0.43
N HIS A 375 22.80 12.08 -0.30
CA HIS A 375 22.11 11.91 0.98
C HIS A 375 21.79 10.45 1.30
N LEU A 376 21.97 9.53 0.34
CA LEU A 376 21.82 8.11 0.64
C LEU A 376 22.94 7.62 1.56
N PRO A 377 22.62 6.73 2.53
CA PRO A 377 23.61 6.10 3.39
C PRO A 377 24.70 5.40 2.56
N ASP A 378 25.91 5.33 3.11
CA ASP A 378 26.93 4.45 2.55
C ASP A 378 26.50 3.00 2.77
N ALA A 379 26.82 2.14 1.81
CA ALA A 379 26.52 0.71 1.96
C ALA A 379 27.27 0.15 3.19
N GLY A 380 26.52 -0.31 4.20
CA GLY A 380 27.08 -0.92 5.40
C GLY A 380 27.14 -0.04 6.65
N THR A 381 26.66 1.21 6.58
CA THR A 381 26.26 1.99 7.76
C THR A 381 24.80 1.74 8.08
#